data_AF-A0A815JA12-F1
#
_entry.id   AF-A0A815JA12-F1
#
_cell.length_a   1.000
_cell.length_b   1.000
_cell.length_c   1.000
_cell.angle_alpha   90.00
_cell.angle_beta   90.00
_cell.angle_gamma   90.00
#
_symmetry.space_group_name_H-M   'P 1'
#
loop_
_entity.id
_entity.type
_entity.pdbx_description
1 polymer ?
#
loop_
_entity_poly.entity_id
_entity_poly.type
_entity_poly.pdbx_seq_one_letter_code
_entity_poly.pdbx_strand_id
1 'polypeptide(L)'
;MNPNVTLDQHIQAQTTNLPRYVAALFTLNENSVEIGQKAKACVLAAAWCRHDHTLANNLLRHRRLFTLTEVLKAVMMLDAGRQLRAYEKQIKRLELSKTKPKATTLGKIKNHIDNLNRLKASSVSASGAVARHIQHWTRTLTRQELEYFALHMPTEPWKKLANIIHFNPSRDFPGLPWFLPS
;
A
#
# COMPACT_ATOMS: atom_id res chain seq x y z
N MET A 1 9.75 18.46 -8.31
CA MET A 1 9.81 17.77 -6.99
C MET A 1 10.84 16.65 -7.09
N ASN A 2 11.74 16.54 -6.12
CA ASN A 2 12.85 15.57 -6.16
C ASN A 2 12.30 14.12 -6.13
N PRO A 3 12.60 13.24 -7.12
CA PRO A 3 12.02 11.88 -7.19
C PRO A 3 12.46 10.94 -6.05
N ASN A 4 13.39 11.39 -5.20
CA ASN A 4 13.98 10.61 -4.12
C ASN A 4 13.39 10.85 -2.72
N VAL A 5 12.24 11.52 -2.60
CA VAL A 5 11.63 11.74 -1.28
C VAL A 5 11.21 10.39 -0.64
N THR A 6 11.62 10.18 0.61
CA THR A 6 11.40 8.94 1.38
C THR A 6 10.13 9.02 2.23
N LEU A 7 9.59 7.87 2.65
CA LEU A 7 8.44 7.83 3.55
C LEU A 7 8.70 8.61 4.85
N ASP A 8 9.89 8.50 5.43
CA ASP A 8 10.26 9.22 6.66
C ASP A 8 10.21 10.74 6.47
N GLN A 9 10.60 11.25 5.30
CA GLN A 9 10.48 12.68 4.99
C GLN A 9 9.01 13.12 4.89
N HIS A 10 8.13 12.28 4.35
CA HIS A 10 6.69 12.55 4.34
C HIS A 10 6.10 12.53 5.77
N ILE A 11 6.50 11.59 6.61
CA ILE A 11 6.11 11.53 8.03
C ILE A 11 6.55 12.80 8.74
N GLN A 12 7.82 13.19 8.59
CA GLN A 12 8.38 14.38 9.21
C GLN A 12 7.64 15.64 8.74
N ALA A 13 7.44 15.81 7.42
CA ALA A 13 6.77 16.99 6.88
C ALA A 13 5.33 17.13 7.37
N GLN A 14 4.57 16.02 7.42
CA GLN A 14 3.22 16.02 8.00
C GLN A 14 3.25 16.36 9.49
N THR A 15 4.28 15.92 10.24
CA THR A 15 4.39 16.14 11.69
C THR A 15 4.81 17.56 12.03
N THR A 16 5.71 18.15 11.25
CA THR A 16 6.18 19.52 11.47
C THR A 16 5.12 20.57 11.12
N ASN A 17 4.41 20.41 9.99
CA ASN A 17 3.39 21.38 9.58
C ASN A 17 2.33 20.74 8.67
N LEU A 18 1.36 20.07 9.30
CA LEU A 18 0.29 19.40 8.58
C LEU A 18 -0.55 20.37 7.71
N PRO A 19 -1.01 21.54 8.21
CA PRO A 19 -1.84 22.43 7.39
C PRO A 19 -1.14 22.87 6.11
N ARG A 20 0.13 23.29 6.20
CA ARG A 20 0.92 23.70 5.02
C ARG A 20 1.16 22.54 4.07
N TYR A 21 1.43 21.35 4.62
CA TYR A 21 1.67 20.15 3.83
C TYR A 21 0.43 19.77 3.00
N VAL A 22 -0.73 19.73 3.63
CA VAL A 22 -2.00 19.38 3.00
C VAL A 22 -2.43 20.45 1.99
N ALA A 23 -2.29 21.73 2.35
CA ALA A 23 -2.55 22.84 1.42
C ALA A 23 -1.68 22.72 0.17
N ALA A 24 -0.37 22.53 0.32
CA ALA A 24 0.54 22.36 -0.81
C ALA A 24 0.16 21.15 -1.69
N LEU A 25 -0.19 20.02 -1.09
CA LEU A 25 -0.62 18.83 -1.83
C LEU A 25 -1.86 19.12 -2.70
N PHE A 26 -2.89 19.75 -2.12
CA PHE A 26 -4.12 20.03 -2.84
C PHE A 26 -3.98 21.17 -3.84
N THR A 27 -3.21 22.21 -3.53
CA THR A 27 -2.89 23.28 -4.50
C THR A 27 -2.17 22.71 -5.71
N LEU A 28 -1.21 21.79 -5.54
CA LEU A 28 -0.55 21.13 -6.68
C LEU A 28 -1.56 20.36 -7.54
N ASN A 29 -2.48 19.62 -6.92
CA ASN A 29 -3.53 18.90 -7.63
C ASN A 29 -4.51 19.82 -8.36
N GLU A 30 -4.94 20.92 -7.74
CA GLU A 30 -5.85 21.90 -8.34
C GLU A 30 -5.22 22.60 -9.54
N ASN A 31 -3.92 22.89 -9.46
CA ASN A 31 -3.17 23.48 -10.57
C ASN A 31 -2.71 22.43 -11.61
N SER A 32 -3.24 21.20 -11.56
CA SER A 32 -2.90 20.10 -12.47
C SER A 32 -1.40 19.77 -12.53
N VAL A 33 -0.66 20.09 -11.47
CA VAL A 33 0.76 19.73 -11.35
C VAL A 33 0.83 18.25 -11.00
N GLU A 34 1.54 17.49 -11.84
CA GLU A 34 1.64 16.05 -11.65
C GLU A 34 2.40 15.70 -10.37
N ILE A 35 1.75 14.94 -9.49
CA ILE A 35 2.35 14.37 -8.30
C ILE A 35 2.69 12.91 -8.61
N GLY A 36 3.97 12.55 -8.53
CA GLY A 36 4.41 11.19 -8.81
C GLY A 36 3.73 10.15 -7.91
N GLN A 37 3.39 8.98 -8.47
CA GLN A 37 2.67 7.91 -7.76
C GLN A 37 3.35 7.48 -6.44
N LYS A 38 4.69 7.46 -6.42
CA LYS A 38 5.47 7.16 -5.21
C LYS A 38 5.21 8.19 -4.11
N ALA A 39 5.22 9.48 -4.45
CA ALA A 39 4.96 10.55 -3.49
C ALA A 39 3.54 10.45 -2.93
N LYS A 40 2.54 10.19 -3.79
CA LYS A 40 1.16 9.94 -3.34
C LYS A 40 1.06 8.75 -2.38
N ALA A 41 1.68 7.62 -2.73
CA ALA A 41 1.73 6.46 -1.83
C ALA A 41 2.40 6.79 -0.49
N CYS A 42 3.52 7.53 -0.50
CA CYS A 42 4.18 7.98 0.73
C CYS A 42 3.30 8.93 1.57
N VAL A 43 2.53 9.83 0.94
CA VAL A 43 1.59 10.72 1.65
C VAL A 43 0.59 9.90 2.46
N LEU A 44 -0.02 8.89 1.83
CA LEU A 44 -1.02 8.04 2.47
C LEU A 44 -0.42 7.13 3.54
N ALA A 45 0.72 6.50 3.24
CA ALA A 45 1.45 5.68 4.20
C ALA A 45 1.89 6.50 5.43
N ALA A 46 2.35 7.74 5.24
CA ALA A 46 2.75 8.62 6.33
C ALA A 46 1.58 8.96 7.27
N ALA A 47 0.38 9.21 6.71
CA ALA A 47 -0.82 9.44 7.51
C ALA A 47 -1.15 8.22 8.39
N TRP A 48 -1.06 7.02 7.84
CA TRP A 48 -1.24 5.77 8.60
C TRP A 48 -0.13 5.53 9.64
N CYS A 49 1.14 5.83 9.32
CA CYS A 49 2.25 5.73 10.28
C CYS A 49 2.07 6.66 11.49
N ARG A 50 1.42 7.81 11.27
CA ARG A 50 1.09 8.77 12.32
C ARG A 50 -0.19 8.45 13.09
N HIS A 51 -0.87 7.35 12.73
CA HIS A 51 -2.22 7.03 13.23
C HIS A 51 -3.26 8.13 12.95
N ASP A 52 -3.01 8.98 11.94
CA ASP A 52 -3.90 10.06 11.53
C ASP A 52 -4.94 9.50 10.55
N HIS A 53 -5.87 8.73 11.10
CA HIS A 53 -6.91 8.05 10.36
C HIS A 53 -7.88 9.01 9.68
N THR A 54 -8.09 10.19 10.27
CA THR A 54 -8.93 11.25 9.69
C THR A 54 -8.31 11.77 8.40
N LEU A 55 -7.01 12.12 8.41
CA LEU A 55 -6.31 12.52 7.20
C LEU A 55 -6.32 11.40 6.17
N ALA A 56 -5.99 10.17 6.56
CA ALA A 56 -5.96 9.05 5.63
C ALA A 56 -7.32 8.82 4.95
N ASN A 57 -8.42 8.86 5.70
CA ASN A 57 -9.78 8.75 5.15
C ASN A 57 -10.09 9.91 4.20
N ASN A 58 -9.69 11.14 4.54
CA ASN A 58 -9.88 12.31 3.67
C ASN A 58 -9.11 12.14 2.36
N LEU A 59 -7.84 11.73 2.41
CA LEU A 59 -7.04 11.43 1.22
C LEU A 59 -7.72 10.39 0.32
N LEU A 60 -8.21 9.29 0.91
CA LEU A 60 -8.90 8.21 0.18
C LEU A 60 -10.21 8.65 -0.51
N ARG A 61 -10.83 9.76 -0.07
CA ARG A 61 -12.00 10.34 -0.75
C ARG A 61 -11.63 11.02 -2.07
N HIS A 62 -10.38 11.45 -2.24
CA HIS A 62 -9.90 12.05 -3.49
C HIS A 62 -9.49 10.97 -4.50
N ARG A 63 -10.49 10.33 -5.13
CA ARG A 63 -10.33 9.20 -6.07
C ARG A 63 -9.41 9.46 -7.26
N ARG A 64 -9.28 10.72 -7.69
CA ARG A 64 -8.35 11.14 -8.75
C ARG A 64 -6.88 11.06 -8.32
N LEU A 65 -6.62 11.28 -7.04
CA LEU A 65 -5.28 11.24 -6.48
C LEU A 65 -4.94 9.84 -5.98
N PHE A 66 -5.83 9.23 -5.21
CA PHE A 66 -5.58 7.97 -4.53
C PHE A 66 -6.42 6.86 -5.16
N THR A 67 -5.86 6.26 -6.22
CA THR A 67 -6.44 5.09 -6.88
C THR A 67 -5.97 3.81 -6.19
N LEU A 68 -6.45 2.65 -6.67
CA LEU A 68 -5.95 1.34 -6.25
C LEU A 68 -4.41 1.26 -6.27
N THR A 69 -3.76 1.89 -7.26
CA THR A 69 -2.31 1.84 -7.41
C THR A 69 -1.59 2.48 -6.23
N GLU A 70 -1.97 3.72 -5.87
CA GLU A 70 -1.39 4.44 -4.74
C GLU A 70 -1.71 3.77 -3.42
N VAL A 71 -2.95 3.28 -3.25
CA VAL A 71 -3.39 2.55 -2.05
C VAL A 71 -2.57 1.28 -1.87
N LEU A 72 -2.44 0.46 -2.92
CA LEU A 72 -1.65 -0.77 -2.86
C LEU A 72 -0.17 -0.47 -2.55
N LYS A 73 0.42 0.53 -3.21
CA LYS A 73 1.81 0.92 -2.94
C LYS A 73 2.01 1.36 -1.50
N ALA A 74 1.11 2.18 -0.95
CA ALA A 74 1.18 2.62 0.44
C ALA A 74 1.09 1.43 1.41
N VAL A 75 0.15 0.51 1.16
CA VAL A 75 -0.01 -0.71 1.96
C VAL A 75 1.22 -1.61 1.88
N MET A 76 1.81 -1.78 0.70
CA MET A 76 3.03 -2.57 0.51
C MET A 76 4.22 -1.99 1.30
N MET A 77 4.34 -0.66 1.41
CA MET A 77 5.38 -0.04 2.25
C MET A 77 5.20 -0.40 3.72
N LEU A 78 3.97 -0.39 4.22
CA LEU A 78 3.65 -0.76 5.60
C LEU A 78 3.76 -2.27 5.85
N ASP A 79 3.48 -3.09 4.84
CA ASP A 79 3.57 -4.55 4.92
C ASP A 79 4.99 -5.09 4.73
N ALA A 80 5.92 -4.27 4.25
CA ALA A 80 7.28 -4.69 3.91
C ALA A 80 7.99 -5.39 5.08
N GLY A 81 7.78 -4.92 6.31
CA GLY A 81 8.34 -5.55 7.51
C GLY A 81 7.84 -6.99 7.75
N ARG A 82 6.58 -7.29 7.43
CA ARG A 82 6.02 -8.65 7.51
C ARG A 82 6.63 -9.55 6.43
N GLN A 83 6.70 -9.03 5.21
CA GLN A 83 7.27 -9.77 4.07
C GLN A 83 8.75 -10.08 4.28
N LEU A 84 9.52 -9.14 4.83
CA LEU A 84 10.92 -9.35 5.21
C LEU A 84 11.09 -10.55 6.14
N ARG A 85 10.32 -10.59 7.24
CA ARG A 85 10.37 -11.71 8.19
C ARG A 85 9.98 -13.04 7.54
N ALA A 86 9.04 -13.03 6.61
CA ALA A 86 8.64 -14.23 5.88
C ALA A 86 9.78 -14.76 4.98
N TYR A 87 10.44 -13.87 4.23
CA TYR A 87 11.58 -14.24 3.37
C TYR A 87 12.81 -14.65 4.18
N GLU A 88 13.12 -13.97 5.29
CA GLU A 88 14.18 -14.37 6.22
C GLU A 88 13.93 -15.77 6.79
N LYS A 89 12.69 -16.08 7.18
CA LYS A 89 12.30 -17.42 7.64
C LYS A 89 12.42 -18.46 6.53
N GLN A 90 12.10 -18.09 5.29
CA GLN A 90 12.26 -18.97 4.13
C GLN A 90 13.74 -19.29 3.86
N ILE A 91 14.63 -18.30 3.95
CA ILE A 91 16.09 -18.52 3.83
C ILE A 91 16.56 -19.49 4.91
N LYS A 92 16.24 -19.23 6.18
CA LYS A 92 16.62 -20.10 7.30
C LYS A 92 16.17 -21.55 7.10
N ARG A 93 14.96 -21.76 6.57
CA ARG A 93 14.44 -23.10 6.25
C ARG A 93 15.21 -23.79 5.12
N LEU A 94 15.59 -23.05 4.08
CA LEU A 94 16.37 -23.58 2.96
C LEU A 94 17.80 -23.94 3.39
N GLU A 95 18.41 -23.14 4.27
CA GLU A 95 19.73 -23.41 4.85
C GLU A 95 19.75 -24.64 5.75
N LEU A 96 18.66 -24.87 6.50
CA LEU A 96 18.49 -26.06 7.35
C LEU A 96 18.07 -27.31 6.56
N SER A 97 17.69 -27.18 5.29
CA SER A 97 17.29 -28.32 4.47
C SER A 97 18.51 -29.14 4.05
N LYS A 98 18.40 -30.48 4.07
CA LYS A 98 19.49 -31.39 3.68
C LYS A 98 19.90 -31.27 2.20
N THR A 99 19.07 -30.64 1.39
CA THR A 99 19.27 -30.48 -0.06
C THR A 99 19.81 -29.09 -0.35
N LYS A 100 20.93 -29.00 -1.08
CA LYS A 100 21.51 -27.70 -1.45
C LYS A 100 20.49 -26.88 -2.26
N PRO A 101 20.04 -25.71 -1.77
CA PRO A 101 19.06 -24.91 -2.50
C PRO A 101 19.65 -24.38 -3.81
N LYS A 102 18.81 -24.29 -4.84
CA LYS A 102 19.22 -23.74 -6.15
C LYS A 102 19.65 -22.28 -5.99
N ALA A 103 20.84 -21.94 -6.49
CA ALA A 103 21.41 -20.59 -6.41
C ALA A 103 20.48 -19.50 -6.96
N THR A 104 19.73 -19.81 -8.03
CA THR A 104 18.74 -18.90 -8.63
C THR A 104 17.59 -18.56 -7.70
N THR A 105 17.14 -19.50 -6.87
CA THR A 105 16.05 -19.29 -5.90
C THR A 105 16.54 -18.42 -4.74
N LEU A 106 17.75 -18.70 -4.26
CA LEU A 106 18.38 -17.93 -3.18
C LEU A 106 18.66 -16.49 -3.61
N GLY A 107 19.14 -16.28 -4.85
CA GLY A 107 19.32 -14.95 -5.43
C GLY A 107 18.03 -14.15 -5.52
N LYS A 108 16.91 -14.77 -5.95
CA LYS A 108 15.60 -14.12 -5.99
C LYS A 108 15.13 -13.66 -4.60
N ILE A 109 15.27 -14.51 -3.59
CA ILE A 109 14.84 -14.19 -2.22
C ILE A 109 15.70 -13.07 -1.63
N LYS A 110 17.03 -13.10 -1.83
CA LYS A 110 17.93 -12.02 -1.41
C LYS A 110 17.57 -10.68 -2.06
N ASN A 111 17.32 -10.67 -3.37
CA ASN A 111 16.89 -9.47 -4.07
C ASN A 111 15.55 -8.92 -3.52
N HIS A 112 14.63 -9.79 -3.10
CA HIS A 112 13.39 -9.35 -2.47
C HIS A 112 13.65 -8.71 -1.10
N ILE A 113 14.53 -9.28 -0.29
CA ILE A 113 14.92 -8.70 1.00
C ILE A 113 15.55 -7.32 0.81
N ASP A 114 16.50 -7.18 -0.12
CA ASP A 114 17.16 -5.90 -0.39
C ASP A 114 16.17 -4.82 -0.85
N ASN A 115 15.24 -5.18 -1.72
CA ASN A 115 14.19 -4.27 -2.16
C ASN A 115 13.24 -3.87 -1.03
N LEU A 116 12.83 -4.83 -0.17
CA LEU A 116 11.93 -4.55 0.94
C LEU A 116 12.61 -3.72 2.04
N ASN A 117 13.91 -3.92 2.28
CA ASN A 117 14.69 -3.09 3.21
C ASN A 117 14.73 -1.63 2.79
N ARG A 118 14.73 -1.34 1.48
CA ARG A 118 14.64 0.03 0.94
C ARG A 118 13.24 0.64 1.07
N LEU A 119 12.19 -0.17 1.21
CA LEU A 119 10.79 0.25 1.23
C LEU A 119 10.18 0.31 2.64
N LYS A 120 10.76 -0.43 3.59
CA LYS A 120 10.21 -0.62 4.93
C LYS A 120 10.10 0.73 5.66
N ALA A 121 8.91 1.01 6.18
CA ALA A 121 8.68 2.10 7.12
C ALA A 121 9.44 1.84 8.44
N SER A 122 10.09 2.88 8.97
CA SER A 122 10.88 2.81 10.19
C SER A 122 10.06 2.43 11.44
N SER A 123 8.77 2.79 11.50
CA SER A 123 7.98 2.74 12.73
C SER A 123 6.67 1.94 12.70
N VAL A 124 6.05 1.69 11.53
CA VAL A 124 4.66 1.13 11.49
C VAL A 124 4.48 -0.01 10.47
N SER A 125 3.63 -0.97 10.86
CA SER A 125 3.22 -2.16 10.10
C SER A 125 1.83 -1.97 9.50
N ALA A 126 1.48 -2.73 8.44
CA ALA A 126 0.11 -2.88 7.96
C ALA A 126 -0.75 -3.52 9.07
N SER A 127 -1.32 -2.69 9.94
CA SER A 127 -2.05 -3.12 11.13
C SER A 127 -3.52 -3.44 10.81
N GLY A 128 -4.19 -4.12 11.74
CA GLY A 128 -5.64 -4.35 11.63
C GLY A 128 -6.45 -3.05 11.52
N ALA A 129 -5.98 -1.94 12.08
CA ALA A 129 -6.61 -0.64 11.91
C ALA A 129 -6.51 -0.16 10.44
N VAL A 130 -5.31 -0.19 9.85
CA VAL A 130 -5.11 0.15 8.43
C VAL A 130 -5.99 -0.72 7.53
N ALA A 131 -6.05 -2.02 7.82
CA ALA A 131 -6.92 -2.94 7.10
C ALA A 131 -8.41 -2.54 7.17
N ARG A 132 -8.93 -2.16 8.33
CA ARG A 132 -10.31 -1.70 8.48
C ARG A 132 -10.61 -0.41 7.69
N HIS A 133 -9.67 0.53 7.65
CA HIS A 133 -9.81 1.74 6.83
C HIS A 133 -9.90 1.43 5.34
N ILE A 134 -9.08 0.50 4.87
CA ILE A 134 -9.10 0.08 3.47
C ILE A 134 -10.37 -0.72 3.16
N GLN A 135 -10.82 -1.61 4.04
CA GLN A 135 -12.11 -2.29 3.94
C GLN A 135 -13.28 -1.30 3.91
N HIS A 136 -13.23 -0.22 4.68
CA HIS A 136 -14.25 0.83 4.60
C HIS A 136 -14.19 1.56 3.27
N TRP A 137 -12.99 1.90 2.79
CA TRP A 137 -12.79 2.53 1.48
C TRP A 137 -13.27 1.65 0.32
N THR A 138 -13.07 0.33 0.34
CA THR A 138 -13.59 -0.55 -0.72
C THR A 138 -15.12 -0.58 -0.75
N ARG A 139 -15.79 -0.54 0.41
CA ARG A 139 -17.26 -0.48 0.49
C ARG A 139 -17.87 0.80 -0.10
N THR A 140 -17.07 1.85 -0.23
CA THR A 140 -17.52 3.10 -0.86
C THR A 140 -17.36 3.10 -2.38
N LEU A 141 -16.77 2.05 -2.97
CA LEU A 141 -16.75 1.88 -4.41
C LEU A 141 -18.13 1.44 -4.90
N THR A 142 -18.59 2.06 -5.97
CA THR A 142 -19.85 1.73 -6.61
C THR A 142 -19.75 0.39 -7.34
N ARG A 143 -20.91 -0.23 -7.58
CA ARG A 143 -21.01 -1.44 -8.40
C ARG A 143 -20.41 -1.24 -9.79
N GLN A 144 -20.69 -0.11 -10.43
CA GLN A 144 -20.19 0.21 -11.77
C GLN A 144 -18.66 0.34 -11.79
N GLU A 145 -18.05 0.98 -10.78
CA GLU A 145 -16.59 1.08 -10.67
C GLU A 145 -15.95 -0.32 -10.51
N LEU A 146 -16.55 -1.17 -9.68
CA LEU A 146 -16.07 -2.53 -9.47
C LEU A 146 -16.25 -3.41 -10.72
N GLU A 147 -17.37 -3.32 -11.43
CA GLU A 147 -17.57 -3.98 -12.73
C GLU A 147 -16.55 -3.50 -13.76
N TYR A 148 -16.32 -2.19 -13.83
CA TYR A 148 -15.30 -1.61 -14.70
C TYR A 148 -13.91 -2.19 -14.40
N PHE A 149 -13.53 -2.25 -13.12
CA PHE A 149 -12.25 -2.86 -12.71
C PHE A 149 -12.17 -4.34 -13.07
N ALA A 150 -13.24 -5.11 -12.86
CA ALA A 150 -13.25 -6.55 -13.15
C ALA A 150 -13.10 -6.85 -14.66
N LEU A 151 -13.69 -6.01 -15.51
CA LEU A 151 -13.70 -6.21 -16.96
C LEU A 151 -12.47 -5.64 -17.67
N HIS A 152 -11.94 -4.50 -17.20
CA HIS A 152 -10.95 -3.72 -17.95
C HIS A 152 -9.58 -3.63 -17.27
N MET A 153 -9.46 -3.98 -15.99
CA MET A 153 -8.21 -3.83 -15.25
C MET A 153 -7.61 -5.18 -14.87
N PRO A 154 -6.27 -5.28 -14.75
CA PRO A 154 -5.61 -6.48 -14.25
C PRO A 154 -6.10 -6.85 -12.85
N THR A 155 -6.18 -8.14 -12.56
CA THR A 155 -6.68 -8.65 -11.27
C THR A 155 -5.59 -8.68 -10.19
N GLU A 156 -4.32 -8.68 -10.59
CA GLU A 156 -3.16 -8.85 -9.72
C GLU A 156 -3.07 -7.79 -8.62
N PRO A 157 -3.32 -6.48 -8.86
CA PRO A 157 -3.30 -5.48 -7.80
C PRO A 157 -4.35 -5.75 -6.70
N TRP A 158 -5.55 -6.16 -7.10
CA TRP A 158 -6.62 -6.52 -6.16
C TRP A 158 -6.28 -7.79 -5.38
N LYS A 159 -5.74 -8.83 -6.04
CA LYS A 159 -5.24 -10.04 -5.37
C LYS A 159 -4.18 -9.72 -4.32
N LYS A 160 -3.21 -8.88 -4.67
CA LYS A 160 -2.14 -8.45 -3.75
C LYS A 160 -2.71 -7.69 -2.56
N LEU A 161 -3.66 -6.77 -2.79
CA LEU A 161 -4.30 -6.02 -1.72
C LEU A 161 -5.10 -6.96 -0.81
N ALA A 162 -5.87 -7.90 -1.37
CA ALA A 162 -6.65 -8.89 -0.64
C ALA A 162 -5.77 -9.76 0.26
N ASN A 163 -4.60 -10.18 -0.22
CA ASN A 163 -3.65 -10.96 0.58
C ASN A 163 -3.07 -10.21 1.80
N ILE A 164 -3.07 -8.88 1.77
CA ILE A 164 -2.58 -8.07 2.89
C ILE A 164 -3.73 -7.69 3.84
N ILE A 165 -4.89 -7.32 3.28
CA ILE A 165 -6.02 -6.73 4.01
C ILE A 165 -7.02 -7.78 4.50
N HIS A 166 -7.00 -8.98 3.93
CA HIS A 166 -7.92 -10.07 4.24
C HIS A 166 -9.38 -9.64 4.11
N PHE A 167 -9.77 -9.21 2.90
CA PHE A 167 -11.14 -8.81 2.61
C PHE A 167 -12.12 -9.97 2.80
N ASN A 168 -13.31 -9.65 3.30
CA ASN A 168 -14.48 -10.51 3.26
C ASN A 168 -15.35 -10.10 2.06
N PRO A 169 -15.58 -10.98 1.06
CA PRO A 169 -16.28 -10.58 -0.16
C PRO A 169 -17.70 -10.04 0.08
N SER A 170 -18.51 -10.73 0.90
CA SER A 170 -19.90 -10.31 1.18
C SER A 170 -20.00 -8.99 1.95
N ARG A 171 -19.05 -8.72 2.85
CA ARG A 171 -19.05 -7.51 3.68
C ARG A 171 -18.34 -6.34 3.02
N ASP A 172 -17.25 -6.59 2.33
CA ASP A 172 -16.34 -5.56 1.83
C ASP A 172 -16.62 -5.22 0.35
N PHE A 173 -17.34 -6.09 -0.37
CA PHE A 173 -17.82 -5.91 -1.74
C PHE A 173 -19.30 -6.32 -1.88
N PRO A 174 -20.23 -5.73 -1.09
CA PRO A 174 -21.61 -6.21 -1.00
C PRO A 174 -22.38 -6.17 -2.33
N GLY A 175 -22.04 -5.23 -3.22
CA GLY A 175 -22.68 -5.13 -4.54
C GLY A 175 -22.19 -6.19 -5.54
N LEU A 176 -21.01 -6.77 -5.32
CA LEU A 176 -20.34 -7.75 -6.19
C LEU A 176 -19.50 -8.72 -5.35
N PRO A 177 -20.12 -9.67 -4.63
CA PRO A 177 -19.37 -10.59 -3.75
C PRO A 177 -18.38 -11.50 -4.50
N TRP A 178 -18.52 -11.65 -5.81
CA TRP A 178 -17.59 -12.40 -6.67
C TRP A 178 -16.43 -11.53 -7.22
N PHE A 179 -16.35 -10.24 -6.85
CA PHE A 179 -15.37 -9.30 -7.40
C PHE A 179 -13.92 -9.74 -7.18
N LEU A 180 -13.61 -10.24 -5.98
CA LEU A 180 -12.27 -10.74 -5.71
C LEU A 180 -12.11 -12.12 -6.34
N PRO A 181 -11.11 -12.30 -7.22
CA PRO A 181 -10.83 -13.60 -7.80
C PRO A 181 -10.41 -14.57 -6.70
N SER A 182 -11.00 -15.76 -6.72
CA SER A 182 -10.64 -16.92 -5.90
C SER A 182 -9.20 -17.38 -6.14
#